data_AF-A0A550HCJ8-F1
#
_entry.id   AF-A0A550HCJ8-F1
#
_cell.length_a   1.000
_cell.length_b   1.000
_cell.length_c   1.000
_cell.angle_alpha   90.00
_cell.angle_beta   90.00
_cell.angle_gamma   90.00
#
_symmetry.space_group_name_H-M   'P 1'
#
loop_
_entity.id
_entity.type
_entity.pdbx_description
1 polymer ?
#
loop_
_entity_poly.entity_id
_entity_poly.type
_entity_poly.pdbx_seq_one_letter_code
_entity_poly.pdbx_strand_id
1 'polypeptide(L)'
;MDYRHVLTQNAAVLTDEVDEWDKVALTTGLDPYACKASYICGAMREFMQASGLNLANGYHLGALFLALDAAELLGQVLTGARRDQGDPRYVGPAKALACGVRHLRDHPDPQVAPLPHRPQHYEDLRNFAGHGATHLPPKRHFRYDSTRLLLWHLAHALNTMWEDTNLPTKLAAAEIHPVWTTRKGKPKPVYVTEVQDHLKTSRPGDRLAHDKSWQWTVMSVSTSSPPVTGRG
;
A
#
# COMPACT_ATOMS: atom_id res chain seq x y z
N MET A 1 20.29 7.79 8.52
CA MET A 1 19.85 6.66 9.36
C MET A 1 19.48 5.52 8.43
N ASP A 2 19.91 4.30 8.74
CA ASP A 2 19.68 3.09 7.93
C ASP A 2 18.45 2.34 8.46
N TYR A 3 17.45 2.14 7.61
CA TYR A 3 16.15 1.54 7.90
C TYR A 3 15.99 0.14 7.30
N ARG A 4 17.03 -0.48 6.74
CA ARG A 4 16.91 -1.83 6.16
C ARG A 4 16.40 -2.86 7.16
N HIS A 5 16.75 -2.68 8.43
CA HIS A 5 16.29 -3.52 9.53
C HIS A 5 14.77 -3.51 9.72
N VAL A 6 14.06 -2.44 9.31
CA VAL A 6 12.60 -2.31 9.49
C VAL A 6 11.87 -3.45 8.78
N LEU A 7 12.33 -3.84 7.59
CA LEU A 7 11.69 -4.92 6.83
C LEU A 7 12.00 -6.32 7.36
N THR A 8 13.02 -6.46 8.22
CA THR A 8 13.52 -7.75 8.71
C THR A 8 13.41 -7.89 10.22
N GLN A 9 12.91 -6.86 10.90
CA GLN A 9 12.68 -6.86 12.34
C GLN A 9 11.58 -7.88 12.60
N ASN A 10 11.95 -9.00 13.24
CA ASN A 10 11.09 -10.17 13.46
C ASN A 10 10.86 -11.05 12.22
N ALA A 11 11.80 -11.10 11.27
CA ALA A 11 11.69 -11.97 10.09
C ALA A 11 11.24 -13.40 10.42
N ALA A 12 10.30 -13.92 9.63
CA ALA A 12 9.81 -15.28 9.74
C ALA A 12 10.41 -16.15 8.62
N VAL A 13 10.53 -17.45 8.87
CA VAL A 13 10.94 -18.41 7.85
C VAL A 13 9.81 -18.51 6.81
N LEU A 14 10.16 -18.40 5.52
CA LEU A 14 9.22 -18.71 4.45
C LEU A 14 8.96 -20.21 4.43
N THR A 15 7.70 -20.61 4.51
CA THR A 15 7.28 -22.02 4.45
C THR A 15 6.69 -22.39 3.11
N ASP A 16 6.17 -21.40 2.39
CA ASP A 16 5.55 -21.51 1.07
C ASP A 16 6.39 -20.67 0.07
N GLU A 17 6.40 -21.05 -1.20
CA GLU A 17 7.08 -20.30 -2.30
C GLU A 17 8.59 -20.10 -2.09
N VAL A 18 9.21 -20.99 -1.32
CA VAL A 18 10.62 -20.88 -0.91
C VAL A 18 11.52 -20.89 -2.14
N ASP A 19 11.27 -21.79 -3.10
CA ASP A 19 12.08 -21.94 -4.31
C ASP A 19 12.07 -20.67 -5.19
N GLU A 20 10.96 -19.93 -5.22
CA GLU A 20 10.84 -18.68 -5.96
C GLU A 20 11.67 -17.57 -5.30
N TRP A 21 11.57 -17.44 -3.98
CA TRP A 21 12.27 -16.41 -3.22
C TRP A 21 13.75 -16.72 -3.00
N ASP A 22 14.14 -18.00 -2.98
CA ASP A 22 15.55 -18.43 -2.95
C ASP A 22 16.30 -18.00 -4.21
N LYS A 23 15.66 -18.05 -5.38
CA LYS A 23 16.26 -17.56 -6.64
C LYS A 23 16.55 -16.06 -6.57
N VAL A 24 15.64 -15.30 -5.95
CA VAL A 24 15.82 -13.86 -5.73
C VAL A 24 16.96 -13.63 -4.75
N ALA A 25 16.95 -14.34 -3.62
CA ALA A 25 17.97 -14.29 -2.57
C ALA A 25 19.38 -14.54 -3.12
N LEU A 26 19.55 -15.58 -3.96
CA LEU A 26 20.81 -15.88 -4.63
C LEU A 26 21.30 -14.75 -5.54
N THR A 27 20.38 -14.03 -6.18
CA THR A 27 20.71 -12.92 -7.09
C THR A 27 21.08 -11.64 -6.34
N THR A 28 20.47 -11.40 -5.18
CA THR A 28 20.63 -10.14 -4.43
C THR A 28 21.57 -10.26 -3.22
N GLY A 29 21.87 -11.48 -2.76
CA GLY A 29 22.64 -11.73 -1.55
C GLY A 29 21.90 -11.40 -0.25
N LEU A 30 20.56 -11.47 -0.27
CA LEU A 30 19.69 -11.18 0.87
C LEU A 30 18.98 -12.46 1.30
N ASP A 31 18.40 -12.50 2.50
CA ASP A 31 17.53 -13.61 2.88
C ASP A 31 16.20 -13.59 2.08
N PRO A 32 15.56 -14.76 1.85
CA PRO A 32 14.33 -14.84 1.07
C PRO A 32 13.19 -13.98 1.64
N TYR A 33 13.07 -13.90 2.96
CA TYR A 33 12.04 -13.09 3.61
C TYR A 33 12.27 -11.59 3.34
N ALA A 34 13.49 -11.10 3.47
CA ALA A 34 13.85 -9.72 3.13
C ALA A 34 13.63 -9.43 1.65
N CYS A 35 13.86 -10.40 0.76
CA CYS A 35 13.52 -10.26 -0.65
C CYS A 35 12.01 -10.04 -0.85
N LYS A 36 11.18 -10.89 -0.23
CA LYS A 36 9.71 -10.79 -0.28
C LYS A 36 9.20 -9.48 0.31
N ALA A 37 9.67 -9.10 1.49
CA ALA A 37 9.32 -7.85 2.15
C ALA A 37 9.74 -6.62 1.33
N SER A 38 10.94 -6.65 0.73
CA SER A 38 11.43 -5.57 -0.15
C SER A 38 10.60 -5.45 -1.42
N TYR A 39 10.24 -6.58 -2.04
CA TYR A 39 9.40 -6.60 -3.23
C TYR A 39 8.01 -6.00 -2.94
N ILE A 40 7.37 -6.42 -1.85
CA ILE A 40 6.05 -5.91 -1.42
C ILE A 40 6.13 -4.40 -1.18
N CYS A 41 7.13 -3.96 -0.41
CA CYS A 41 7.37 -2.53 -0.16
C CYS A 41 7.51 -1.78 -1.49
N GLY A 42 8.33 -2.29 -2.41
CA GLY A 42 8.54 -1.71 -3.73
C GLY A 42 7.28 -1.62 -4.58
N ALA A 43 6.50 -2.70 -4.64
CA ALA A 43 5.26 -2.74 -5.39
C ALA A 43 4.22 -1.74 -4.83
N MET A 44 4.08 -1.66 -3.50
CA MET A 44 3.23 -0.65 -2.86
C MET A 44 3.70 0.77 -3.20
N ARG A 45 5.02 1.05 -3.12
CA ARG A 45 5.59 2.35 -3.51
C ARG A 45 5.27 2.67 -4.97
N GLU A 46 5.46 1.73 -5.89
CA GLU A 46 5.19 1.94 -7.32
C GLU A 46 3.71 2.29 -7.55
N PHE A 47 2.78 1.51 -6.99
CA PHE A 47 1.35 1.77 -7.14
C PHE A 47 0.96 3.15 -6.60
N MET A 48 1.52 3.55 -5.46
CA MET A 48 1.28 4.88 -4.90
C MET A 48 1.88 6.01 -5.75
N GLN A 49 3.10 5.83 -6.28
CA GLN A 49 3.76 6.81 -7.14
C GLN A 49 3.03 6.97 -8.47
N ALA A 50 2.65 5.87 -9.10
CA ALA A 50 1.87 5.86 -10.32
C ALA A 50 0.46 6.43 -10.10
N SER A 51 -0.15 6.18 -8.93
CA SER A 51 -1.40 6.82 -8.53
C SER A 51 -1.24 8.34 -8.37
N GLY A 52 -0.20 8.79 -7.68
CA GLY A 52 0.12 10.21 -7.52
C GLY A 52 0.42 10.93 -8.84
N LEU A 53 1.08 10.24 -9.78
CA LEU A 53 1.29 10.72 -11.15
C LEU A 53 -0.03 10.88 -11.90
N ASN A 54 -0.93 9.90 -11.82
CA ASN A 54 -2.25 9.98 -12.42
C ASN A 54 -3.10 11.11 -11.81
N LEU A 55 -3.04 11.32 -10.49
CA LEU A 55 -3.70 12.46 -9.85
C LEU A 55 -3.16 13.80 -10.37
N ALA A 56 -1.84 13.92 -10.51
CA ALA A 56 -1.21 15.15 -10.99
C ALA A 56 -1.62 15.51 -12.43
N ASN A 57 -2.00 14.52 -13.23
CA ASN A 57 -2.43 14.69 -14.62
C ASN A 57 -3.97 14.62 -14.82
N GLY A 58 -4.75 14.58 -13.74
CA GLY A 58 -6.23 14.58 -13.82
C GLY A 58 -6.87 13.22 -14.15
N TYR A 59 -6.10 12.13 -14.20
CA TYR A 59 -6.63 10.77 -14.42
C TYR A 59 -7.16 10.15 -13.12
N HIS A 60 -8.27 10.68 -12.59
CA HIS A 60 -8.77 10.36 -11.25
C HIS A 60 -9.15 8.88 -11.03
N LEU A 61 -9.79 8.24 -12.01
CA LEU A 61 -10.17 6.82 -11.90
C LEU A 61 -8.93 5.91 -11.92
N GLY A 62 -7.96 6.18 -12.80
CA GLY A 62 -6.70 5.44 -12.84
C GLY A 62 -5.89 5.60 -11.56
N ALA A 63 -5.88 6.82 -10.99
CA ALA A 63 -5.28 7.07 -9.69
C ALA A 63 -5.96 6.27 -8.57
N LEU A 64 -7.29 6.30 -8.51
CA LEU A 64 -8.04 5.52 -7.52
C LEU A 64 -7.73 4.03 -7.64
N PHE A 65 -7.74 3.49 -8.85
CA PHE A 65 -7.52 2.07 -9.08
C PHE A 65 -6.16 1.61 -8.54
N LEU A 66 -5.09 2.33 -8.86
CA LEU A 66 -3.73 2.02 -8.37
C LEU A 66 -3.59 2.17 -6.86
N ALA A 67 -4.24 3.18 -6.26
CA ALA A 67 -4.26 3.31 -4.80
C ALA A 67 -4.99 2.11 -4.14
N LEU A 68 -6.04 1.59 -4.78
CA LEU A 68 -6.74 0.40 -4.30
C LEU A 68 -5.96 -0.90 -4.54
N ASP A 69 -5.13 -0.98 -5.58
CA ASP A 69 -4.20 -2.11 -5.75
C ASP A 69 -3.13 -2.13 -4.63
N ALA A 70 -2.63 -0.96 -4.22
CA ALA A 70 -1.75 -0.85 -3.04
C ALA A 70 -2.48 -1.27 -1.75
N ALA A 71 -3.74 -0.86 -1.57
CA ALA A 71 -4.55 -1.26 -0.42
C ALA A 71 -4.88 -2.76 -0.42
N GLU A 72 -5.14 -3.36 -1.59
CA GLU A 72 -5.30 -4.81 -1.70
C GLU A 72 -4.03 -5.54 -1.30
N LEU A 73 -2.87 -5.12 -1.82
CA LEU A 73 -1.60 -5.75 -1.48
C LEU A 73 -1.32 -5.66 0.02
N LEU A 74 -1.55 -4.50 0.64
CA LEU A 74 -1.53 -4.34 2.10
C LEU A 74 -2.44 -5.36 2.79
N GLY A 75 -3.69 -5.49 2.35
CA GLY A 75 -4.63 -6.46 2.88
C GLY A 75 -4.20 -7.92 2.70
N GLN A 76 -3.56 -8.24 1.57
CA GLN A 76 -3.03 -9.57 1.29
C GLN A 76 -1.96 -9.96 2.32
N VAL A 77 -1.05 -9.03 2.60
CA VAL A 77 0.02 -9.21 3.60
C VAL A 77 -0.56 -9.29 5.01
N LEU A 78 -1.53 -8.43 5.35
CA LEU A 78 -2.15 -8.39 6.68
C LEU A 78 -3.03 -9.61 7.02
N THR A 79 -3.38 -10.41 6.01
CA THR A 79 -4.21 -11.60 6.18
C THR A 79 -3.46 -12.92 5.95
N GLY A 80 -2.26 -12.88 5.36
CA GLY A 80 -1.61 -14.10 4.88
C GLY A 80 -2.40 -14.78 3.77
N ALA A 81 -3.09 -13.97 2.96
CA ALA A 81 -4.02 -14.43 1.95
C ALA A 81 -3.33 -15.29 0.89
N ARG A 82 -3.94 -16.45 0.61
CA ARG A 82 -3.62 -17.29 -0.53
C ARG A 82 -4.70 -17.18 -1.60
N ARG A 83 -4.34 -17.40 -2.87
CA ARG A 83 -5.24 -17.24 -4.03
C ARG A 83 -5.86 -18.56 -4.49
N ASP A 84 -5.27 -19.69 -4.12
CA ASP A 84 -5.89 -21.00 -4.35
C ASP A 84 -7.19 -21.16 -3.55
N GLN A 85 -8.33 -21.33 -4.24
CA GLN A 85 -9.65 -21.53 -3.63
C GLN A 85 -9.74 -22.82 -2.80
N GLY A 86 -8.84 -23.79 -3.04
CA GLY A 86 -8.73 -25.01 -2.24
C GLY A 86 -7.97 -24.84 -0.92
N ASP A 87 -7.28 -23.71 -0.70
CA ASP A 87 -6.54 -23.47 0.54
C ASP A 87 -7.48 -22.94 1.64
N PRO A 88 -7.45 -23.49 2.88
CA PRO A 88 -8.20 -22.94 4.01
C PRO A 88 -7.90 -21.46 4.32
N ARG A 89 -6.74 -20.95 3.89
CA ARG A 89 -6.28 -19.56 3.99
C ARG A 89 -6.71 -18.72 2.77
N TYR A 90 -7.57 -19.24 1.90
CA TYR A 90 -8.08 -18.50 0.75
C TYR A 90 -8.75 -17.20 1.18
N VAL A 91 -8.30 -16.11 0.59
CA VAL A 91 -8.92 -14.80 0.74
C VAL A 91 -8.98 -14.17 -0.64
N GLY A 92 -10.19 -14.07 -1.18
CA GLY A 92 -10.40 -13.46 -2.48
C GLY A 92 -10.01 -11.98 -2.54
N PRO A 93 -9.74 -11.42 -3.73
CA PRO A 93 -9.29 -10.05 -3.94
C PRO A 93 -10.14 -8.99 -3.21
N ALA A 94 -11.46 -9.07 -3.33
CA ALA A 94 -12.38 -8.14 -2.65
C ALA A 94 -12.20 -8.15 -1.12
N LYS A 95 -12.02 -9.33 -0.51
CA LYS A 95 -11.82 -9.47 0.94
C LYS A 95 -10.44 -8.97 1.37
N ALA A 96 -9.40 -9.18 0.56
CA ALA A 96 -8.08 -8.62 0.77
C ALA A 96 -8.14 -7.09 0.75
N LEU A 97 -8.73 -6.50 -0.30
CA LEU A 97 -8.97 -5.06 -0.40
C LEU A 97 -9.74 -4.51 0.81
N ALA A 98 -10.85 -5.16 1.18
CA ALA A 98 -11.65 -4.78 2.33
C ALA A 98 -10.81 -4.74 3.62
N CYS A 99 -9.91 -5.72 3.79
CA CYS A 99 -9.03 -5.79 4.94
C CYS A 99 -7.98 -4.68 4.93
N GLY A 100 -7.37 -4.40 3.78
CA GLY A 100 -6.40 -3.32 3.64
C GLY A 100 -7.02 -1.96 3.94
N VAL A 101 -8.17 -1.65 3.35
CA VAL A 101 -8.88 -0.39 3.62
C VAL A 101 -9.33 -0.30 5.08
N ARG A 102 -9.77 -1.41 5.68
CA ARG A 102 -10.10 -1.44 7.11
C ARG A 102 -8.87 -1.11 7.97
N HIS A 103 -7.71 -1.67 7.64
CA HIS A 103 -6.46 -1.34 8.34
C HIS A 103 -6.13 0.16 8.22
N LEU A 104 -6.21 0.75 7.02
CA LEU A 104 -5.98 2.18 6.83
C LEU A 104 -6.94 3.07 7.64
N ARG A 105 -8.19 2.62 7.83
CA ARG A 105 -9.18 3.32 8.63
C ARG A 105 -8.93 3.19 10.13
N ASP A 106 -8.53 1.99 10.58
CA ASP A 106 -8.39 1.64 12.00
C ASP A 106 -6.98 1.98 12.54
N HIS A 107 -6.03 2.23 11.64
CA HIS A 107 -4.67 2.70 11.93
C HIS A 107 -4.37 3.99 11.14
N PRO A 108 -5.14 5.07 11.38
CA PRO A 108 -5.00 6.31 10.60
C PRO A 108 -3.74 7.07 11.02
N ASP A 109 -3.16 7.80 10.07
CA ASP A 109 -2.23 8.88 10.41
C ASP A 109 -2.97 9.91 11.29
N PRO A 110 -2.52 10.16 12.54
CA PRO A 110 -3.21 11.09 13.44
C PRO A 110 -3.22 12.54 12.93
N GLN A 111 -2.38 12.87 11.94
CA GLN A 111 -2.30 14.19 11.34
C GLN A 111 -3.28 14.37 10.16
N VAL A 112 -3.95 13.31 9.71
CA VAL A 112 -4.73 13.32 8.47
C VAL A 112 -6.20 13.04 8.76
N ALA A 113 -7.09 13.67 7.99
CA ALA A 113 -8.52 13.40 8.12
C ALA A 113 -8.85 11.90 7.87
N PRO A 114 -9.87 11.34 8.52
CA PRO A 114 -10.30 9.96 8.31
C PRO A 114 -10.70 9.69 6.85
N LEU A 115 -10.60 8.42 6.44
CA LEU A 115 -11.12 8.00 5.13
C LEU A 115 -12.63 8.27 5.03
N PRO A 116 -13.11 8.90 3.94
CA PRO A 116 -14.49 9.36 3.83
C PRO A 116 -15.52 8.24 3.56
N HIS A 117 -15.05 7.04 3.21
CA HIS A 117 -15.91 5.92 2.81
C HIS A 117 -15.61 4.65 3.62
N ARG A 118 -16.60 3.76 3.70
CA ARG A 118 -16.44 2.42 4.28
C ARG A 118 -15.70 1.48 3.31
N PRO A 119 -15.03 0.41 3.78
CA PRO A 119 -14.31 -0.54 2.92
C PRO A 119 -15.13 -1.05 1.72
N GLN A 120 -16.40 -1.41 1.94
CA GLN A 120 -17.30 -1.90 0.90
C GLN A 120 -17.50 -0.89 -0.25
N HIS A 121 -17.42 0.40 0.03
CA HIS A 121 -17.54 1.41 -1.01
C HIS A 121 -16.33 1.43 -1.95
N TYR A 122 -15.14 1.15 -1.43
CA TYR A 122 -13.93 1.04 -2.24
C TYR A 122 -13.92 -0.24 -3.07
N GLU A 123 -14.45 -1.35 -2.53
CA GLU A 123 -14.68 -2.59 -3.29
C GLU A 123 -15.59 -2.34 -4.49
N ASP A 124 -16.76 -1.73 -4.26
CA ASP A 124 -17.72 -1.43 -5.31
C ASP A 124 -17.14 -0.47 -6.37
N LEU A 125 -16.33 0.51 -5.94
CA LEU A 125 -15.65 1.43 -6.85
C LEU A 125 -14.56 0.75 -7.69
N ARG A 126 -13.76 -0.15 -7.11
CA ARG A 126 -12.76 -0.92 -7.87
C ARG A 126 -13.41 -1.85 -8.87
N ASN A 127 -14.49 -2.52 -8.47
CA ASN A 127 -15.27 -3.38 -9.35
C ASN A 127 -15.85 -2.58 -10.52
N PHE A 128 -16.40 -1.38 -10.25
CA PHE A 128 -16.91 -0.49 -11.29
C PHE A 128 -15.79 -0.03 -12.25
N ALA A 129 -14.69 0.49 -11.71
CA ALA A 129 -13.58 1.03 -12.51
C ALA A 129 -12.82 -0.04 -13.30
N GLY A 130 -12.65 -1.24 -12.73
CA GLY A 130 -11.86 -2.33 -13.33
C GLY A 130 -12.64 -3.22 -14.29
N HIS A 131 -13.96 -3.38 -14.10
CA HIS A 131 -14.76 -4.30 -14.91
C HIS A 131 -15.80 -3.62 -15.80
N GLY A 132 -15.97 -2.29 -15.70
CA GLY A 132 -16.72 -1.46 -16.65
C GLY A 132 -18.23 -1.73 -16.79
N ALA A 133 -18.74 -2.84 -16.25
CA ALA A 133 -20.09 -3.35 -16.45
C ALA A 133 -20.89 -3.56 -15.15
N THR A 134 -20.29 -3.30 -13.98
CA THR A 134 -20.97 -3.43 -12.68
C THR A 134 -21.77 -2.17 -12.34
N HIS A 135 -22.91 -2.36 -11.67
CA HIS A 135 -23.72 -1.24 -11.18
C HIS A 135 -23.04 -0.59 -9.97
N LEU A 136 -22.62 0.67 -10.09
CA LEU A 136 -22.29 1.48 -8.91
C LEU A 136 -23.59 2.07 -8.35
N PRO A 137 -23.94 1.82 -7.07
CA PRO A 137 -25.17 2.36 -6.49
C PRO A 137 -25.28 3.89 -6.66
N PRO A 138 -26.47 4.41 -6.99
CA PRO A 138 -26.66 5.85 -7.17
C PRO A 138 -26.27 6.63 -5.91
N LYS A 139 -25.75 7.85 -6.08
CA LYS A 139 -25.25 8.78 -5.03
C LYS A 139 -23.89 8.43 -4.41
N ARG A 140 -23.16 7.45 -4.93
CA ARG A 140 -21.77 7.22 -4.52
C ARG A 140 -20.84 8.15 -5.28
N HIS A 141 -20.42 9.22 -4.61
CA HIS A 141 -19.49 10.19 -5.17
C HIS A 141 -18.10 9.96 -4.58
N PHE A 142 -17.17 9.60 -5.45
CA PHE A 142 -15.77 9.61 -5.10
C PHE A 142 -15.18 10.99 -5.40
N ARG A 143 -14.69 11.69 -4.36
CA ARG A 143 -14.13 13.03 -4.50
C ARG A 143 -12.63 12.95 -4.75
N TYR A 144 -12.07 13.96 -5.40
CA TYR A 144 -10.62 14.10 -5.58
C TYR A 144 -9.83 13.92 -4.27
N ASP A 145 -10.33 14.52 -3.17
CA ASP A 145 -9.71 14.39 -1.84
C ASP A 145 -9.70 12.96 -1.30
N SER A 146 -10.62 12.10 -1.76
CA SER A 146 -10.69 10.71 -1.30
C SER A 146 -9.47 9.90 -1.75
N THR A 147 -8.96 10.08 -2.99
CA THR A 147 -7.70 9.41 -3.40
C THR A 147 -6.51 9.96 -2.63
N ARG A 148 -6.49 11.27 -2.37
CA ARG A 148 -5.37 11.91 -1.66
C ARG A 148 -5.26 11.41 -0.23
N LEU A 149 -6.38 11.36 0.49
CA LEU A 149 -6.45 10.79 1.83
C LEU A 149 -6.04 9.32 1.83
N LEU A 150 -6.50 8.54 0.84
CA LEU A 150 -6.12 7.15 0.69
C LEU A 150 -4.60 6.97 0.51
N LEU A 151 -3.98 7.74 -0.38
CA LEU A 151 -2.52 7.70 -0.59
C LEU A 151 -1.74 8.12 0.65
N TRP A 152 -2.26 9.08 1.41
CA TRP A 152 -1.63 9.51 2.65
C TRP A 152 -1.66 8.43 3.72
N HIS A 153 -2.82 7.83 3.97
CA HIS A 153 -2.94 6.71 4.89
C HIS A 153 -2.11 5.51 4.44
N LEU A 154 -2.01 5.24 3.13
CA LEU A 154 -1.11 4.21 2.60
C LEU A 154 0.36 4.50 2.88
N ALA A 155 0.80 5.76 2.74
CA ALA A 155 2.18 6.15 3.02
C ALA A 155 2.51 6.00 4.50
N HIS A 156 1.58 6.39 5.37
CA HIS A 156 1.68 6.17 6.80
C HIS A 156 1.75 4.67 7.13
N ALA A 157 0.80 3.88 6.63
CA ALA A 157 0.77 2.44 6.85
C ALA A 157 2.04 1.75 6.32
N LEU A 158 2.57 2.16 5.17
CA LEU A 158 3.81 1.61 4.64
C LEU A 158 5.01 1.91 5.55
N ASN A 159 4.97 3.03 6.29
CA ASN A 159 5.98 3.37 7.29
C ASN A 159 5.82 2.65 8.63
N THR A 160 4.61 2.26 9.02
CA THR A 160 4.32 1.74 10.38
C THR A 160 3.96 0.25 10.43
N MET A 161 3.45 -0.34 9.34
CA MET A 161 2.95 -1.73 9.35
C MET A 161 4.02 -2.75 9.77
N TRP A 162 5.28 -2.45 9.48
CA TRP A 162 6.43 -3.30 9.80
C TRP A 162 6.73 -3.39 11.31
N GLU A 163 6.12 -2.53 12.12
CA GLU A 163 6.22 -2.56 13.58
C GLU A 163 5.28 -3.62 14.20
N ASP A 164 4.31 -4.16 13.45
CA ASP A 164 3.42 -5.24 13.92
C ASP A 164 4.18 -6.57 13.99
N THR A 165 4.32 -7.09 15.22
CA THR A 165 5.02 -8.36 15.51
C THR A 165 4.34 -9.59 14.91
N ASN A 166 3.06 -9.49 14.50
CA ASN A 166 2.35 -10.56 13.82
C ASN A 166 2.46 -10.49 12.30
N LEU A 167 2.93 -9.37 11.74
CA LEU A 167 3.07 -9.20 10.29
C LEU A 167 3.99 -10.25 9.66
N PRO A 168 5.16 -10.60 10.23
CA PRO A 168 6.11 -11.48 9.56
C PRO A 168 5.56 -12.85 9.21
N THR A 169 4.83 -13.48 10.13
CA THR A 169 4.21 -14.79 9.89
C THR A 169 3.13 -14.70 8.80
N LYS A 170 2.36 -13.62 8.78
CA LYS A 170 1.31 -13.40 7.76
C LYS A 170 1.93 -13.11 6.40
N LEU A 171 2.95 -12.27 6.34
CA LEU A 171 3.69 -11.97 5.12
C LEU A 171 4.34 -13.22 4.54
N ALA A 172 4.95 -14.06 5.39
CA ALA A 172 5.55 -15.31 4.98
C ALA A 172 4.52 -16.24 4.31
N ALA A 173 3.30 -16.32 4.87
CA ALA A 173 2.21 -17.15 4.35
C ALA A 173 1.45 -16.57 3.15
N ALA A 174 1.49 -15.25 2.93
CA ALA A 174 0.76 -14.60 1.84
C ALA A 174 1.30 -15.04 0.48
N GLU A 175 0.43 -15.43 -0.45
CA GLU A 175 0.85 -15.93 -1.77
C GLU A 175 1.29 -14.76 -2.67
N ILE A 176 2.60 -14.52 -2.76
CA ILE A 176 3.16 -13.38 -3.48
C ILE A 176 4.41 -13.85 -4.20
N HIS A 177 4.37 -13.75 -5.53
CA HIS A 177 5.44 -14.19 -6.42
C HIS A 177 6.35 -13.03 -6.83
N PRO A 178 7.67 -13.24 -6.92
CA PRO A 178 8.59 -12.22 -7.41
C PRO A 178 8.39 -11.98 -8.90
N VAL A 179 8.38 -10.71 -9.30
CA VAL A 179 8.46 -10.33 -10.71
C VAL A 179 9.91 -10.13 -11.10
N TRP A 180 10.25 -10.62 -12.28
CA TRP A 180 11.57 -10.49 -12.88
C TRP A 180 11.51 -9.58 -14.11
N THR A 181 12.54 -8.77 -14.29
CA THR A 181 12.77 -7.98 -15.51
C THR A 181 14.13 -8.33 -16.09
N THR A 182 14.39 -7.95 -17.34
CA THR A 182 15.70 -8.11 -17.97
C THR A 182 16.42 -6.77 -18.04
N ARG A 183 17.59 -6.66 -17.40
CA ARG A 183 18.43 -5.45 -17.47
C ARG A 183 19.82 -5.83 -17.95
N LYS A 184 20.24 -5.24 -19.07
CA LYS A 184 21.52 -5.56 -19.75
C LYS A 184 21.66 -7.07 -20.02
N GLY A 185 20.58 -7.70 -20.50
CA GLY A 185 20.56 -9.13 -20.86
C GLY A 185 20.55 -10.11 -19.66
N LYS A 186 20.49 -9.63 -18.42
CA LYS A 186 20.43 -10.49 -17.22
C LYS A 186 19.08 -10.34 -16.50
N PRO A 187 18.48 -11.44 -16.01
CA PRO A 187 17.30 -11.36 -15.17
C PRO A 187 17.63 -10.61 -13.87
N LYS A 188 16.74 -9.72 -13.45
CA LYS A 188 16.81 -8.99 -12.20
C LYS A 188 15.45 -9.00 -11.51
N PRO A 189 15.41 -9.26 -10.19
CA PRO A 189 14.17 -9.13 -9.45
C PRO A 189 13.77 -7.65 -9.39
N VAL A 190 12.49 -7.38 -9.62
CA VAL A 190 11.95 -6.02 -9.60
C VAL A 190 11.91 -5.51 -8.16
N TYR A 191 12.23 -4.23 -7.97
CA TYR A 191 12.23 -3.46 -6.71
C TYR A 191 13.18 -3.88 -5.59
N VAL A 192 13.54 -5.16 -5.43
CA VAL A 192 14.23 -5.66 -4.23
C VAL A 192 15.48 -4.85 -3.88
N THR A 193 16.43 -4.72 -4.81
CA THR A 193 17.67 -3.97 -4.58
C THR A 193 17.41 -2.46 -4.42
N GLU A 194 16.49 -1.91 -5.20
CA GLU A 194 16.19 -0.47 -5.19
C GLU A 194 15.55 -0.03 -3.87
N VAL A 195 14.68 -0.87 -3.30
CA VAL A 195 14.10 -0.65 -1.97
C VAL A 195 15.17 -0.75 -0.90
N GLN A 196 16.07 -1.72 -0.96
CA GLN A 196 17.18 -1.83 -0.01
C GLN A 196 18.10 -0.60 -0.06
N ASP A 197 18.35 -0.05 -1.24
CA ASP A 197 19.09 1.20 -1.39
C ASP A 197 18.34 2.42 -0.83
N HIS A 198 17.03 2.53 -1.09
CA HIS A 198 16.18 3.58 -0.51
C HIS A 198 16.22 3.57 1.02
N LEU A 199 16.10 2.37 1.61
CA LEU A 199 16.07 2.18 3.05
C LEU A 199 17.37 2.58 3.76
N LYS A 200 18.49 2.71 3.05
CA LYS A 200 19.73 3.25 3.64
C LYS A 200 19.57 4.70 4.13
N THR A 201 18.56 5.43 3.64
CA THR A 201 18.41 6.87 3.95
C THR A 201 16.99 7.31 4.29
N SER A 202 15.98 6.46 4.15
CA SER A 202 14.57 6.85 4.27
C SER A 202 13.69 5.69 4.67
N ARG A 203 12.54 5.95 5.31
CA ARG A 203 11.57 4.91 5.64
C ARG A 203 10.81 4.42 4.39
N PRO A 204 10.16 3.25 4.44
CA PRO A 204 9.48 2.65 3.30
C PRO A 204 8.46 3.53 2.56
N GLY A 205 7.75 4.43 3.23
CA GLY A 205 6.74 5.35 2.68
C GLY A 205 7.25 6.77 2.42
N ASP A 206 8.51 7.07 2.71
CA ASP A 206 9.08 8.41 2.54
C ASP A 206 9.51 8.66 1.08
N ARG A 207 9.61 9.95 0.70
CA ARG A 207 10.14 10.40 -0.61
C ARG A 207 9.48 9.68 -1.78
N LEU A 208 8.15 9.55 -1.74
CA LEU A 208 7.41 8.99 -2.86
C LEU A 208 7.37 10.02 -3.99
N ALA A 209 7.66 9.58 -5.22
CA ALA A 209 7.49 10.45 -6.38
C ALA A 209 6.05 10.99 -6.43
N HIS A 210 5.92 12.26 -6.80
CA HIS A 210 4.64 12.98 -6.85
C HIS A 210 3.93 13.10 -5.49
N ASP A 211 4.62 12.88 -4.35
CA ASP A 211 4.06 13.12 -3.02
C ASP A 211 3.44 14.51 -2.86
N LYS A 212 4.06 15.55 -3.42
CA LYS A 212 3.52 16.92 -3.45
C LYS A 212 2.15 17.06 -4.12
N SER A 213 1.74 16.10 -4.98
CA SER A 213 0.42 16.12 -5.61
C SER A 213 -0.70 15.63 -4.68
N TRP A 214 -0.36 14.92 -3.59
CA TRP A 214 -1.33 14.30 -2.69
C TRP A 214 -1.08 14.52 -1.19
N GLN A 215 0.16 14.62 -0.73
CA GLN A 215 0.55 15.08 0.61
C GLN A 215 0.46 16.60 0.68
N TRP A 216 -0.15 17.12 1.74
CA TRP A 216 -0.24 18.55 2.01
C TRP A 216 0.48 18.83 3.35
N THR A 217 0.82 20.08 3.64
CA THR A 217 1.07 20.46 5.04
C THR A 217 -0.30 20.79 5.64
N VAL A 218 -0.70 20.11 6.71
CA VAL A 218 -1.94 20.45 7.42
C VAL A 218 -1.81 21.92 7.86
N MET A 219 -2.64 22.81 7.30
CA MET A 219 -2.88 24.09 7.97
C MET A 219 -3.55 23.72 9.30
N SER A 220 -2.92 24.10 10.41
CA SER A 220 -3.55 24.03 11.72
C SER A 220 -4.95 24.63 11.61
N VAL A 221 -5.98 23.83 11.83
CA VAL A 221 -7.32 24.37 12.02
C VAL A 221 -7.26 25.11 13.34
N SER A 222 -7.12 26.43 13.28
CA SER A 222 -7.23 27.27 14.47
C SER A 222 -8.59 27.00 15.09
N THR A 223 -8.62 26.45 16.30
CA THR A 223 -9.83 26.24 17.10
C THR A 223 -10.39 27.56 17.64
N SER A 224 -9.80 28.71 17.29
CA SER A 224 -10.34 30.02 17.64
C SER A 224 -11.48 30.40 16.70
N SER A 225 -12.72 30.19 17.14
CA SER A 225 -13.86 30.91 16.58
C SER A 225 -13.61 32.42 16.67
N PRO A 226 -13.88 33.21 15.62
CA PRO A 226 -13.82 34.66 15.73
C PRO A 226 -14.86 35.14 16.76
N PRO A 227 -14.54 36.10 17.63
CA PRO A 227 -15.52 36.65 18.56
C PRO A 227 -16.62 37.35 17.75
N VAL A 228 -17.87 36.98 18.04
CA VAL A 228 -19.06 37.69 17.55
C VAL A 228 -19.04 39.09 18.17
N THR A 229 -18.56 40.09 17.42
CA THR A 229 -18.82 41.48 17.76
C THR A 229 -20.11 41.91 17.07
N GLY A 230 -21.24 41.58 17.69
CA GLY A 230 -22.49 42.27 17.41
C GLY A 230 -22.42 43.66 18.02
N ARG A 231 -22.50 44.71 17.20
CA ARG A 231 -22.91 46.05 17.64
C ARG A 231 -24.40 46.17 17.37
N GLY A 232 -25.14 46.55 18.42
CA GLY A 232 -26.54 46.94 18.34
C GLY A 232 -26.74 48.34 17.76
#